data_AF-D3Z1Z9-F1
#
_entry.id   AF-D3Z1Z9-F1
#
_cell.length_a   1.000
_cell.length_b   1.000
_cell.length_c   1.000
_cell.angle_alpha   90.00
_cell.angle_beta   90.00
_cell.angle_gamma   90.00
#
_symmetry.space_group_name_H-M   'P 1'
#
loop_
_entity.id
_entity.type
_entity.pdbx_description
1 polymer ?
#
loop_
_entity_poly.entity_id
_entity_poly.type
_entity_poly.pdbx_seq_one_letter_code
_entity_poly.pdbx_strand_id
1 'polypeptide(L)'
;MFGFHKPKMYRSIEGCCICRAKSSSSRFTDSKRYEKDFQSCFGLHETRSGDICNACVLLVKRWKKLPAGSKKNWNHVVDARAGPSLKTTLKPKK
;
A
#
# COMPACT_ATOMS: atom_id res chain seq x y z
N MET A 1 3.41 -23.41 28.57
CA MET A 1 2.24 -22.76 27.94
C MET A 1 2.72 -21.48 27.25
N PHE A 2 2.84 -21.48 25.93
CA PHE A 2 3.07 -20.23 25.20
C PHE A 2 1.76 -19.44 25.25
N GLY A 3 1.70 -18.41 26.10
CA GLY A 3 0.54 -17.53 26.15
C GLY A 3 0.28 -16.99 24.75
N PHE A 4 -0.93 -17.21 24.24
CA PHE A 4 -1.37 -16.68 22.95
C PHE A 4 -1.42 -15.15 23.05
N HIS A 5 -0.28 -14.50 22.83
CA HIS A 5 -0.19 -13.05 22.79
C HIS A 5 -0.88 -12.60 21.51
N LYS A 6 -2.17 -12.22 21.59
CA LYS A 6 -2.91 -11.63 20.47
C LYS A 6 -2.14 -10.37 20.03
N PRO A 7 -1.58 -10.32 18.82
CA PRO A 7 -0.83 -9.16 18.38
C PRO A 7 -1.75 -7.93 18.39
N LYS A 8 -1.26 -6.82 18.95
CA LYS A 8 -2.00 -5.56 18.96
C LYS A 8 -2.25 -5.13 17.51
N MET A 9 -3.52 -4.96 17.16
CA MET A 9 -3.92 -4.46 15.86
C MET A 9 -4.01 -2.94 15.91
N TYR A 10 -3.23 -2.27 15.07
CA TYR A 10 -3.31 -0.82 14.88
C TYR A 10 -4.32 -0.52 13.79
N ARG A 11 -5.06 0.58 13.96
CA ARG A 11 -6.09 1.02 13.03
C ARG A 11 -5.81 2.43 12.53
N SER A 12 -6.21 2.69 11.29
CA SER A 12 -6.28 4.02 10.69
C SER A 12 -7.75 4.29 10.33
N ILE A 13 -8.21 5.52 10.56
CA ILE A 13 -9.60 5.93 10.30
C ILE A 13 -9.86 5.87 8.78
N GLU A 14 -8.99 6.54 8.02
CA GLU A 14 -9.04 6.62 6.56
C GLU A 14 -8.45 5.36 5.89
N GLY A 15 -7.54 4.68 6.57
CA GLY A 15 -6.79 3.54 6.04
C GLY A 15 -5.54 3.96 5.28
N CYS A 16 -4.73 2.98 4.87
CA CYS A 16 -3.52 3.23 4.10
C CYS A 16 -3.85 4.00 2.81
N CYS A 17 -3.22 5.15 2.59
CA CYS A 17 -3.41 5.99 1.40
C CYS A 17 -3.10 5.25 0.08
N ILE A 18 -2.33 4.15 0.13
CA ILE A 18 -2.02 3.31 -1.04
C ILE A 18 -2.98 2.13 -1.16
N CYS A 19 -2.96 1.20 -0.19
CA CYS A 19 -3.67 -0.06 -0.33
C CYS A 19 -5.07 -0.08 0.30
N ARG A 20 -5.46 0.98 1.02
CA ARG A 20 -6.73 1.13 1.77
C ARG A 20 -6.92 0.20 2.96
N ALA A 21 -5.87 -0.50 3.39
CA ALA A 21 -5.95 -1.32 4.61
C ALA A 21 -6.23 -0.42 5.83
N LYS A 22 -7.30 -0.71 6.58
CA LYS A 22 -7.65 -0.02 7.83
C LYS A 22 -7.03 -0.63 9.09
N SER A 23 -6.35 -1.76 8.95
CA SER A 23 -5.67 -2.45 10.05
C SER A 23 -4.28 -2.93 9.66
N SER A 24 -3.38 -2.97 10.63
CA SER A 24 -1.99 -3.40 10.47
C SER A 24 -1.45 -3.96 11.79
N SER A 25 -0.52 -4.92 11.70
CA SER A 25 0.20 -5.47 12.86
C SER A 25 1.23 -4.49 13.45
N SER A 26 1.56 -3.43 12.71
CA SER A 26 2.37 -2.30 13.17
C SER A 26 1.61 -0.98 13.02
N ARG A 27 2.06 0.06 13.72
CA ARG A 27 1.51 1.42 13.58
C ARG A 27 1.54 1.87 12.11
N PHE A 28 0.51 2.62 11.75
CA PHE A 28 0.56 3.49 10.57
C PHE A 28 1.48 4.67 10.86
N THR A 29 2.04 5.25 9.82
CA THR A 29 2.90 6.43 9.90
C THR A 29 2.46 7.44 8.87
N ASP A 30 2.84 8.70 9.04
CA ASP A 30 2.64 9.74 8.04
C ASP A 30 3.40 9.45 6.74
N SER A 31 2.76 9.71 5.58
CA SER A 31 3.30 9.42 4.26
C SER A 31 4.37 10.40 3.76
N LYS A 32 4.52 11.59 4.35
CA LYS A 32 5.25 12.74 3.77
C LYS A 32 6.65 12.42 3.26
N ARG A 33 7.39 11.52 3.94
CA ARG A 33 8.74 11.10 3.52
C ARG A 33 8.77 10.25 2.23
N TYR A 34 7.65 9.63 1.87
CA TYR A 34 7.53 8.65 0.79
C TYR A 34 6.71 9.16 -0.41
N GLU A 35 5.96 10.25 -0.25
CA GLU A 35 5.02 10.76 -1.26
C GLU A 35 5.65 10.99 -2.64
N LYS A 36 6.88 11.54 -2.66
CA LYS A 36 7.62 11.77 -3.91
C LYS A 36 7.89 10.50 -4.73
N ASP A 37 7.86 9.34 -4.08
CA ASP A 37 8.15 8.05 -4.71
C ASP A 37 6.87 7.30 -5.11
N PHE A 38 5.69 7.77 -4.69
CA PHE A 38 4.44 7.03 -4.86
C PHE A 38 4.06 6.82 -6.32
N GLN A 39 4.17 7.86 -7.16
CA GLN A 39 3.83 7.78 -8.57
C GLN A 39 4.63 6.68 -9.28
N SER A 40 5.96 6.69 -9.14
CA SER A 40 6.82 5.69 -9.79
C SER A 40 6.75 4.31 -9.14
N CYS A 41 6.67 4.24 -7.81
CA CYS A 41 6.64 2.96 -7.08
C CYS A 41 5.33 2.21 -7.30
N PHE A 42 4.19 2.91 -7.31
CA PHE A 42 2.85 2.30 -7.40
C PHE A 42 2.15 2.56 -8.73
N GLY A 43 2.77 3.26 -9.68
CA GLY A 43 2.15 3.59 -10.95
C GLY A 43 0.88 4.43 -10.78
N LEU A 44 0.93 5.43 -9.89
CA LEU A 44 -0.19 6.34 -9.63
C LEU A 44 -0.13 7.54 -10.58
N HIS A 45 -1.30 8.02 -10.99
CA HIS A 45 -1.42 9.25 -11.78
C HIS A 45 -1.76 10.46 -10.89
N GLU A 46 -2.36 10.21 -9.74
CA GLU A 46 -2.69 11.21 -8.73
C GLU A 46 -1.66 11.26 -7.59
N THR A 47 -1.59 12.41 -6.92
CA THR A 47 -0.90 12.54 -5.63
C THR A 47 -1.76 11.91 -4.54
N ARG A 48 -1.12 11.22 -3.58
CA ARG A 48 -1.79 10.64 -2.41
C ARG A 48 -0.98 10.98 -1.16
N SER A 49 -1.69 11.25 -0.07
CA SER A 49 -1.11 11.57 1.25
C SER A 49 -1.97 10.98 2.36
N GLY A 50 -1.45 10.98 3.59
CA GLY A 50 -2.13 10.50 4.80
C GLY A 50 -1.40 9.33 5.48
N ASP A 51 -2.15 8.45 6.12
CA ASP A 51 -1.58 7.29 6.79
C ASP A 51 -1.05 6.27 5.78
N ILE A 52 0.17 5.78 5.98
CA ILE A 52 0.74 4.66 5.22
C ILE A 52 0.99 3.46 6.13
N CYS A 53 0.60 2.27 5.68
CA CYS A 53 0.88 1.03 6.40
C CYS A 53 2.33 0.56 6.16
N ASN A 54 2.88 -0.21 7.10
CA ASN A 54 4.27 -0.67 7.02
C ASN A 54 4.56 -1.51 5.77
N ALA A 55 3.60 -2.33 5.30
CA ALA A 55 3.78 -3.09 4.07
C ALA A 55 4.03 -2.18 2.86
N CYS A 56 3.27 -1.09 2.72
CA CYS A 56 3.46 -0.12 1.64
C CYS A 56 4.78 0.66 1.79
N VAL A 57 5.18 1.00 3.03
CA VAL A 57 6.51 1.59 3.29
C VAL A 57 7.64 0.65 2.83
N LEU A 58 7.54 -0.65 3.13
CA LEU A 58 8.53 -1.63 2.71
C LEU A 58 8.61 -1.78 1.20
N LEU A 59 7.50 -1.62 0.47
CA LEU A 59 7.49 -1.60 -0.98
C LEU A 59 8.24 -0.38 -1.54
N VAL A 60 8.02 0.82 -1.00
CA VAL A 60 8.77 2.02 -1.39
C VAL A 60 10.27 1.83 -1.13
N LYS A 61 10.64 1.32 0.05
CA LYS A 61 12.04 1.03 0.38
C LYS A 61 12.68 0.00 -0.55
N ARG A 62 11.93 -1.02 -0.97
CA ARG A 62 12.37 -2.04 -1.91
C ARG A 62 12.52 -1.46 -3.32
N TRP A 63 11.56 -0.66 -3.76
CA TRP A 63 11.58 0.00 -5.07
C TRP A 63 12.79 0.92 -5.23
N LYS A 64 13.16 1.69 -4.20
CA LYS A 64 14.36 2.54 -4.19
C LYS A 64 15.68 1.78 -4.38
N LYS A 65 15.70 0.47 -4.07
CA LYS A 65 16.89 -0.39 -4.22
C LYS A 65 16.91 -1.13 -5.56
N LEU A 66 15.94 -0.90 -6.44
CA LEU A 66 15.96 -1.51 -7.76
C LEU A 66 17.09 -0.93 -8.62
N PRO A 67 17.61 -1.70 -9.58
CA PRO A 67 18.55 -1.20 -10.56
C PRO A 67 17.98 0.03 -11.31
N ALA A 68 18.85 0.98 -11.64
CA ALA A 68 18.48 2.14 -12.45
C ALA A 68 17.85 1.68 -13.78
N GLY A 69 16.78 2.37 -14.20
CA GLY A 69 16.03 2.01 -15.41
C GLY A 69 14.99 0.89 -15.23
N SER A 70 14.82 0.34 -14.02
CA SER A 70 13.76 -0.62 -13.76
C SER A 70 12.38 0.00 -13.98
N LYS A 71 11.56 -0.63 -14.83
CA LYS A 71 10.15 -0.25 -15.08
C LYS A 71 9.18 -0.89 -14.09
N LYS A 72 9.69 -1.60 -13.07
CA LYS A 72 8.86 -2.33 -12.11
C LYS A 72 8.12 -1.37 -11.19
N ASN A 73 6.81 -1.55 -11.08
CA ASN A 73 5.95 -0.87 -10.13
C ASN A 73 5.02 -1.88 -9.42
N TRP A 74 4.35 -1.42 -8.37
CA TRP A 74 3.44 -2.17 -7.51
C TRP A 74 1.99 -1.72 -7.67
N ASN A 75 1.55 -1.36 -8.88
CA ASN A 75 0.19 -0.88 -9.14
C ASN A 75 -0.91 -1.82 -8.63
N HIS A 76 -0.71 -3.14 -8.72
CA HIS A 76 -1.64 -4.14 -8.18
C HIS A 76 -1.94 -4.01 -6.67
N VAL A 77 -1.14 -3.27 -5.91
CA VAL A 77 -1.33 -3.01 -4.47
C VAL A 77 -2.32 -1.86 -4.23
N VAL A 78 -2.43 -0.94 -5.19
CA VAL A 78 -3.26 0.25 -5.09
C VAL A 78 -4.72 -0.14 -4.93
N ASP A 79 -5.33 0.34 -3.85
CA ASP A 79 -6.73 0.08 -3.48
C ASP A 79 -7.10 -1.41 -3.33
N ALA A 80 -6.12 -2.31 -3.20
CA ALA A 80 -6.34 -3.75 -3.07
C ALA A 80 -7.16 -4.17 -1.84
N ARG A 81 -7.28 -3.29 -0.83
CA ARG A 81 -8.09 -3.49 0.38
C ARG A 81 -9.27 -2.51 0.49
N ALA A 82 -9.65 -1.84 -0.58
CA ALA A 82 -10.81 -0.93 -0.60
C ALA A 82 -12.15 -1.66 -0.40
N GLY A 83 -12.15 -3.00 -0.29
CA GLY A 83 -13.35 -3.82 -0.35
C GLY A 83 -13.82 -4.01 -1.79
N PRO A 84 -14.87 -4.83 -2.03
CA PRO A 84 -15.44 -4.99 -3.36
C PRO A 84 -16.21 -3.73 -3.76
N SER A 85 -15.48 -2.69 -4.17
CA SER A 85 -16.01 -1.68 -5.06
C SER A 85 -16.01 -2.30 -6.46
N LEU A 86 -17.21 -2.53 -6.99
CA LEU A 86 -17.55 -2.94 -8.36
C LEU A 86 -16.49 -2.55 -9.41
N LYS A 87 -15.44 -3.36 -9.60
CA LYS A 87 -14.58 -3.26 -10.78
C LYS A 87 -15.10 -4.26 -11.81
N THR A 88 -16.17 -3.87 -12.51
CA THR A 88 -16.55 -4.46 -13.78
C THR A 88 -15.45 -4.15 -14.79
N THR A 89 -14.45 -5.02 -14.89
CA THR A 89 -13.62 -5.10 -16.08
C THR A 89 -13.90 -6.43 -16.76
N LEU A 90 -14.82 -6.35 -17.73
CA LEU A 90 -15.00 -7.34 -18.78
C LEU A 90 -13.62 -7.64 -19.38
N LYS A 91 -13.08 -8.84 -19.11
CA LYS A 91 -12.03 -9.41 -19.97
C LYS A 91 -12.74 -10.10 -21.14
N PRO A 92 -12.48 -9.72 -22.40
CA PRO A 92 -12.84 -10.60 -23.51
C PRO A 92 -11.95 -11.84 -23.39
N LYS A 93 -12.57 -13.03 -23.31
CA LYS A 93 -11.86 -14.29 -23.53
C LYS A 93 -11.45 -14.30 -25.01
N LYS A 94 -10.17 -14.59 -25.25
CA LYS A 94 -9.64 -14.93 -26.58
C LYS A 94 -10.03 -16.36 -26.92
#